data_AF-A0A495ECM3-F1
#
_entry.id   AF-A0A495ECM3-F1
#
_cell.length_a   1.000
_cell.length_b   1.000
_cell.length_c   1.000
_cell.angle_alpha   90.00
_cell.angle_beta   90.00
_cell.angle_gamma   90.00
#
_symmetry.space_group_name_H-M   'P 1'
#
loop_
_entity.id
_entity.type
_entity.pdbx_description
1 polymer ?
#
loop_
_entity_poly.entity_id
_entity_poly.type
_entity_poly.pdbx_seq_one_letter_code
_entity_poly.pdbx_strand_id
1 'polypeptide(L)'
;MRSVFILGALFLTFFSCNTKEKEVSSTQNQIVKIETTKWPKKLTVASKAATILSAWPEFNAFDSSFDPIYDVEGKEDLILIIEDLIEKQKLLAKSTYPEEFNLPQVKSRQKIALTYLLKTKGDLEYQINAEESVIEFINAYNAMRNQFNVLLNNTLNNKLILDEE
;
A
#
# COMPACT_ATOMS: atom_id res chain seq x y z
N MET A 1 72.63 12.15 7.22
CA MET A 1 71.41 12.70 7.88
C MET A 1 70.37 12.96 6.80
N ARG A 2 69.64 11.91 6.39
CA ARG A 2 68.85 11.86 5.16
C ARG A 2 67.40 11.40 5.44
N SER A 3 66.94 11.68 6.66
CA SER A 3 65.67 11.17 7.21
C SER A 3 64.83 12.22 7.93
N VAL A 4 65.22 13.51 7.93
CA VAL A 4 64.49 14.58 8.64
C VAL A 4 63.60 15.42 7.72
N PHE A 5 63.67 15.25 6.39
CA PHE A 5 62.87 16.04 5.44
C PHE A 5 61.48 15.47 5.11
N ILE A 6 61.10 14.30 5.66
CA ILE A 6 59.82 13.64 5.32
C ILE A 6 58.73 13.87 6.40
N LEU A 7 59.09 14.41 7.56
CA LEU A 7 58.14 14.59 8.68
C LEU A 7 57.43 15.97 8.69
N GLY A 8 57.68 16.83 7.71
CA GLY A 8 57.09 18.18 7.62
C GLY A 8 55.92 18.31 6.65
N ALA A 9 55.57 17.25 5.90
CA ALA A 9 54.58 17.29 4.82
C ALA A 9 53.28 16.52 5.12
N LEU A 10 53.03 16.16 6.39
CA LEU A 10 51.85 15.39 6.80
C LEU A 10 50.97 16.12 7.84
N PHE A 11 51.09 17.45 7.92
CA PHE A 11 50.38 18.25 8.93
C PHE A 11 49.56 19.41 8.34
N LEU A 12 49.16 19.33 7.07
CA LEU A 12 48.41 20.40 6.38
C LEU A 12 47.00 20.01 5.90
N THR A 13 46.44 18.88 6.32
CA THR A 13 45.08 18.46 5.90
C THR A 13 43.96 18.74 6.91
N PHE A 14 44.19 19.56 7.95
CA PHE A 14 43.17 19.86 8.97
C PHE A 14 42.56 21.27 8.92
N PHE A 15 42.73 22.02 7.83
CA PHE A 15 42.02 23.29 7.67
C PHE A 15 40.77 23.15 6.80
N SER A 16 39.64 23.21 7.50
CA SER A 16 38.44 23.95 7.13
C SER A 16 37.57 23.38 6.01
N CYS A 17 36.73 22.40 6.37
CA CYS A 17 35.41 22.30 5.73
C CYS A 17 34.53 23.38 6.38
N ASN A 18 34.36 24.51 5.68
CA ASN A 18 33.29 25.46 5.99
C ASN A 18 31.95 24.73 5.78
N THR A 19 31.42 24.13 6.84
CA THR A 19 29.99 23.87 6.94
C THR A 19 29.30 25.21 6.92
N LYS A 20 28.98 25.69 5.71
CA LYS A 20 27.83 26.55 5.52
C LYS A 20 26.70 25.79 6.20
N GLU A 21 26.27 26.25 7.36
CA GLU A 21 24.96 25.94 7.86
C GLU A 21 24.05 26.18 6.66
N LYS A 22 23.52 25.06 6.11
CA LYS A 22 22.35 25.16 5.27
C LYS A 22 21.35 25.78 6.21
N GLU A 23 21.14 27.07 6.01
CA GLU A 23 19.99 27.80 6.48
C GLU A 23 18.84 26.80 6.35
N VAL A 24 18.34 26.34 7.51
CA VAL A 24 17.10 25.59 7.56
C VAL A 24 16.09 26.64 7.16
N SER A 25 15.96 26.82 5.84
CA SER A 25 14.82 27.44 5.22
C SER A 25 13.66 26.73 5.88
N SER A 26 12.96 27.46 6.74
CA SER A 26 11.63 27.12 7.17
C SER A 26 10.81 27.06 5.89
N THR A 27 10.90 25.94 5.17
CA THR A 27 9.93 25.53 4.20
C THR A 27 8.68 25.43 5.03
N GLN A 28 7.87 26.48 4.98
CA GLN A 28 6.47 26.40 5.35
C GLN A 28 6.00 25.06 4.80
N ASN A 29 5.49 24.18 5.68
CA ASN A 29 4.80 22.96 5.29
C ASN A 29 3.63 23.37 4.40
N GLN A 30 3.90 23.66 3.14
CA GLN A 30 2.89 23.72 2.11
C GLN A 30 2.48 22.27 1.93
N ILE A 31 1.33 21.94 2.51
CA ILE A 31 0.65 20.68 2.27
C ILE A 31 0.46 20.60 0.75
N VAL A 32 1.30 19.82 0.09
CA VAL A 32 1.15 19.57 -1.34
C VAL A 32 -0.02 18.63 -1.48
N LYS A 33 -1.14 19.18 -1.91
CA LYS A 33 -2.37 18.42 -2.09
C LYS A 33 -2.16 17.34 -3.16
N ILE A 34 -2.51 16.10 -2.80
CA ILE A 34 -2.45 14.97 -3.71
C ILE A 34 -3.68 15.01 -4.63
N GLU A 35 -3.46 14.93 -5.95
CA GLU A 35 -4.55 14.86 -6.93
C GLU A 35 -5.02 13.40 -7.08
N THR A 36 -6.18 13.07 -6.51
CA THR A 36 -6.73 11.69 -6.54
C THR A 36 -7.70 11.44 -7.71
N THR A 37 -8.02 12.47 -8.52
CA THR A 37 -9.06 12.43 -9.57
C THR A 37 -8.80 11.39 -10.66
N LYS A 38 -7.52 11.08 -10.90
CA LYS A 38 -7.07 10.13 -11.93
C LYS A 38 -6.95 8.70 -11.39
N TRP A 39 -7.10 8.49 -10.08
CA TRP A 39 -6.95 7.18 -9.48
C TRP A 39 -8.11 6.26 -9.86
N PRO A 40 -7.85 4.94 -9.99
CA PRO A 40 -8.93 4.00 -10.27
C PRO A 40 -9.97 4.05 -9.15
N LYS A 41 -11.25 3.92 -9.52
CA LYS A 41 -12.34 3.89 -8.55
C LYS A 41 -12.41 2.53 -7.86
N LYS A 42 -12.82 2.52 -6.60
CA LYS A 42 -13.10 1.30 -5.84
C LYS A 42 -14.20 0.48 -6.55
N LEU A 43 -13.90 -0.78 -6.87
CA LEU A 43 -14.76 -1.67 -7.65
C LEU A 43 -15.89 -2.24 -6.80
N THR A 44 -17.15 -1.93 -7.10
CA THR A 44 -18.31 -2.45 -6.34
C THR A 44 -18.41 -3.98 -6.35
N VAL A 45 -18.63 -4.56 -5.17
CA VAL A 45 -18.87 -5.99 -5.00
C VAL A 45 -20.35 -6.31 -5.26
N ALA A 46 -20.63 -7.40 -5.95
CA ALA A 46 -21.99 -7.86 -6.24
C ALA A 46 -22.73 -8.27 -4.97
N SER A 47 -24.05 -8.10 -4.95
CA SER A 47 -24.90 -8.30 -3.75
C SER A 47 -24.66 -9.63 -3.04
N LYS A 48 -24.53 -10.74 -3.78
CA LYS A 48 -24.27 -12.07 -3.22
C LYS A 48 -22.95 -12.13 -2.45
N ALA A 49 -21.88 -11.58 -3.01
CA ALA A 49 -20.59 -11.52 -2.35
C ALA A 49 -20.63 -10.52 -1.18
N ALA A 50 -21.33 -9.40 -1.32
CA ALA A 50 -21.49 -8.42 -0.27
C ALA A 50 -22.16 -9.02 0.99
N THR A 51 -23.16 -9.90 0.83
CA THR A 51 -23.79 -10.59 1.98
C THR A 51 -22.76 -11.39 2.78
N ILE A 52 -21.91 -12.19 2.14
CA ILE A 52 -20.90 -13.01 2.82
C ILE A 52 -19.82 -12.11 3.43
N LEU A 53 -19.31 -11.14 2.67
CA LEU A 53 -18.26 -10.23 3.13
C LEU A 53 -18.71 -9.39 4.32
N SER A 54 -19.98 -8.99 4.37
CA SER A 54 -20.52 -8.20 5.49
C SER A 54 -20.45 -8.93 6.83
N ALA A 55 -20.43 -10.26 6.83
CA ALA A 55 -20.28 -11.09 8.01
C ALA A 55 -18.82 -11.37 8.39
N TRP A 56 -17.84 -10.85 7.63
CA TRP A 56 -16.41 -11.04 7.87
C TRP A 56 -15.78 -9.76 8.46
N PRO A 57 -15.62 -9.66 9.79
CA PRO A 57 -15.27 -8.40 10.44
C PRO A 57 -13.91 -7.83 10.00
N GLU A 58 -12.90 -8.70 9.83
CA GLU A 58 -11.56 -8.27 9.42
C GLU A 58 -11.54 -7.77 7.98
N PHE A 59 -12.36 -8.34 7.10
CA PHE A 59 -12.52 -7.81 5.75
C PHE A 59 -13.19 -6.45 5.78
N ASN A 60 -14.28 -6.30 6.54
CA ASN A 60 -14.97 -5.02 6.66
C ASN A 60 -14.05 -3.92 7.20
N ALA A 61 -13.24 -4.24 8.22
CA ALA A 61 -12.26 -3.31 8.76
C ALA A 61 -11.23 -2.88 7.71
N PHE A 62 -10.73 -3.81 6.89
CA PHE A 62 -9.83 -3.48 5.79
C PHE A 62 -10.52 -2.68 4.67
N ASP A 63 -11.75 -3.06 4.29
CA ASP A 63 -12.52 -2.41 3.22
C ASP A 63 -12.91 -0.97 3.59
N SER A 64 -13.25 -0.71 4.86
CA SER A 64 -13.56 0.64 5.34
C SER A 64 -12.32 1.53 5.47
N SER A 65 -11.17 0.97 5.87
CA SER A 65 -9.90 1.71 5.94
C SER A 65 -9.34 2.09 4.58
N PHE A 66 -9.88 1.54 3.49
CA PHE A 66 -9.49 1.88 2.13
C PHE A 66 -10.07 3.22 1.67
N ASP A 67 -11.33 3.51 2.01
CA ASP A 67 -12.05 4.67 1.46
C ASP A 67 -11.37 6.03 1.71
N PRO A 68 -10.75 6.29 2.88
CA PRO A 68 -10.02 7.52 3.15
C PRO A 68 -8.89 7.84 2.17
N ILE A 69 -8.39 6.85 1.41
CA ILE A 69 -7.32 7.07 0.44
C ILE A 69 -7.68 8.15 -0.60
N TYR A 70 -8.97 8.31 -0.93
CA TYR A 70 -9.40 9.29 -1.93
C TYR A 70 -9.52 10.72 -1.38
N ASP A 71 -9.53 10.88 -0.06
CA ASP A 71 -9.74 12.14 0.64
C ASP A 71 -8.46 12.68 1.29
N VAL A 72 -7.29 12.11 0.95
CA VAL A 72 -5.99 12.53 1.49
C VAL A 72 -5.67 13.98 1.16
N GLU A 73 -5.29 14.77 2.18
CA GLU A 73 -4.92 16.17 1.99
C GLU A 73 -3.42 16.32 1.74
N GLY A 74 -2.61 15.43 2.31
CA GLY A 74 -1.17 15.44 2.16
C GLY A 74 -0.52 14.06 2.27
N LYS A 75 0.82 14.08 2.22
CA LYS A 75 1.63 12.86 2.28
C LYS A 75 1.56 12.20 3.65
N GLU A 76 1.51 12.98 4.72
CA GLU A 76 1.40 12.51 6.10
C GLU A 76 0.11 11.70 6.32
N ASP A 77 -1.02 12.19 5.80
CA ASP A 77 -2.30 11.47 5.86
C ASP A 77 -2.22 10.14 5.10
N LEU A 78 -1.63 10.17 3.90
CA LEU A 78 -1.45 8.98 3.09
C LEU A 78 -0.56 7.95 3.80
N ILE A 79 0.50 8.38 4.50
CA ILE A 79 1.34 7.48 5.31
C ILE A 79 0.48 6.79 6.38
N LEU A 80 -0.31 7.54 7.15
CA LEU A 80 -1.14 6.97 8.22
C LEU A 80 -2.17 5.98 7.68
N ILE A 81 -2.80 6.29 6.54
CA ILE A 81 -3.77 5.39 5.88
C ILE A 81 -3.09 4.10 5.41
N ILE A 82 -1.92 4.21 4.78
CA ILE A 82 -1.18 3.04 4.29
C ILE A 82 -0.73 2.15 5.45
N GLU A 83 -0.32 2.74 6.58
CA GLU A 83 0.04 1.98 7.77
C GLU A 83 -1.15 1.24 8.40
N ASP A 84 -2.30 1.89 8.54
CA ASP A 84 -3.52 1.22 9.02
C ASP A 84 -3.93 0.10 8.06
N LEU A 85 -3.93 0.35 6.75
CA LEU A 85 -4.25 -0.66 5.73
C LEU A 85 -3.32 -1.88 5.81
N ILE A 86 -2.02 -1.69 6.03
CA ILE A 86 -1.07 -2.79 6.20
C ILE A 86 -1.43 -3.64 7.42
N GLU A 87 -1.73 -3.01 8.57
CA GLU A 87 -2.09 -3.74 9.78
C GLU A 87 -3.43 -4.47 9.63
N LYS A 88 -4.45 -3.82 9.06
CA LYS A 88 -5.74 -4.46 8.77
C LYS A 88 -5.60 -5.61 7.78
N GLN A 89 -4.76 -5.48 6.75
CA GLN A 89 -4.49 -6.56 5.81
C GLN A 89 -3.84 -7.76 6.51
N LYS A 90 -2.86 -7.53 7.41
CA LYS A 90 -2.22 -8.61 8.18
C LYS A 90 -3.22 -9.33 9.07
N LEU A 91 -4.15 -8.60 9.70
CA LEU A 91 -5.22 -9.19 10.51
C LEU A 91 -6.17 -10.01 9.63
N LEU A 92 -6.62 -9.45 8.50
CA LEU A 92 -7.43 -10.15 7.51
C LEU A 92 -6.77 -11.46 7.05
N ALA A 93 -5.47 -11.43 6.73
CA ALA A 93 -4.73 -12.58 6.26
C ALA A 93 -4.66 -13.72 7.30
N LYS A 94 -4.68 -13.39 8.59
CA LYS A 94 -4.65 -14.34 9.73
C LYS A 94 -6.03 -14.78 10.21
N SER A 95 -7.07 -14.07 9.81
CA SER A 95 -8.45 -14.35 10.23
C SER A 95 -8.97 -15.68 9.68
N THR A 96 -10.10 -16.14 10.22
CA THR A 96 -10.84 -17.26 9.66
C THR A 96 -11.60 -16.79 8.42
N TYR A 97 -11.35 -17.43 7.28
CA TYR A 97 -11.98 -17.08 6.01
C TYR A 97 -13.37 -17.71 5.94
N PRO A 98 -14.38 -17.01 5.40
CA PRO A 98 -15.63 -17.63 4.96
C PRO A 98 -15.32 -18.80 4.02
N GLU A 99 -16.12 -19.87 4.10
CA GLU A 99 -15.86 -21.11 3.36
C GLU A 99 -15.73 -20.87 1.86
N GLU A 100 -16.62 -20.05 1.31
CA GLU A 100 -16.69 -19.68 -0.11
C GLU A 100 -15.43 -18.93 -0.59
N PHE A 101 -14.73 -18.26 0.33
CA PHE A 101 -13.55 -17.45 0.05
C PHE A 101 -12.25 -18.02 0.62
N ASN A 102 -12.31 -19.18 1.27
CA ASN A 102 -11.14 -19.88 1.79
C ASN A 102 -10.37 -20.63 0.69
N LEU A 103 -10.07 -19.93 -0.40
CA LEU A 103 -9.46 -20.48 -1.60
C LEU A 103 -8.07 -19.89 -1.86
N PRO A 104 -7.12 -20.66 -2.42
CA PRO A 104 -5.78 -20.17 -2.73
C PRO A 104 -5.77 -18.90 -3.60
N GLN A 105 -6.70 -18.79 -4.55
CA GLN A 105 -6.81 -17.61 -5.43
C GLN A 105 -7.17 -16.32 -4.67
N VAL A 106 -8.03 -16.39 -3.64
CA VAL A 106 -8.37 -15.24 -2.79
C VAL A 106 -7.14 -14.82 -1.97
N LYS A 107 -6.50 -15.79 -1.32
CA LYS A 107 -5.29 -15.56 -0.51
C LYS A 107 -4.14 -14.99 -1.36
N SER A 108 -4.00 -15.47 -2.59
CA SER A 108 -3.01 -14.94 -3.54
C SER A 108 -3.27 -13.47 -3.88
N ARG A 109 -4.52 -13.10 -4.19
CA ARG A 109 -4.88 -11.69 -4.44
C ARG A 109 -4.68 -10.79 -3.23
N GLN A 110 -5.00 -11.27 -2.02
CA GLN A 110 -4.69 -10.55 -0.78
C GLN A 110 -3.19 -10.28 -0.61
N LYS A 111 -2.33 -11.27 -0.91
CA LYS A 111 -0.87 -11.09 -0.88
C LYS A 111 -0.40 -10.05 -1.88
N ILE A 112 -0.96 -10.04 -3.10
CA ILE A 112 -0.62 -9.03 -4.12
C ILE A 112 -1.01 -7.62 -3.64
N ALA A 113 -2.19 -7.46 -3.04
CA ALA A 113 -2.61 -6.19 -2.46
C ALA A 113 -1.64 -5.73 -1.35
N LEU A 114 -1.21 -6.64 -0.45
CA LEU A 114 -0.19 -6.35 0.56
C LEU A 114 1.15 -5.93 -0.06
N THR A 115 1.60 -6.61 -1.12
CA THR A 115 2.86 -6.27 -1.80
C THR A 115 2.86 -4.81 -2.26
N TYR A 116 1.77 -4.36 -2.88
CA TYR A 116 1.67 -2.97 -3.35
C TYR A 116 1.48 -1.98 -2.21
N LEU A 117 0.78 -2.33 -1.12
CA LEU A 117 0.79 -1.51 0.10
C LEU A 117 2.21 -1.29 0.64
N LEU A 118 3.02 -2.36 0.70
CA LEU A 118 4.41 -2.27 1.15
C LEU A 118 5.28 -1.48 0.18
N LYS A 119 5.04 -1.58 -1.13
CA LYS A 119 5.70 -0.74 -2.14
C LYS A 119 5.37 0.74 -1.91
N THR A 120 4.09 1.07 -1.75
CA THR A 120 3.64 2.45 -1.45
C THR A 120 4.27 2.96 -0.16
N LYS A 121 4.29 2.17 0.90
CA LYS A 121 4.98 2.53 2.14
C LYS A 121 6.46 2.84 1.89
N GLY A 122 7.16 1.98 1.15
CA GLY A 122 8.56 2.22 0.78
C GLY A 122 8.74 3.53 0.01
N ASP A 123 7.93 3.78 -1.03
CA ASP A 123 8.02 5.02 -1.81
C ASP A 123 7.82 6.25 -0.91
N LEU A 124 6.85 6.20 0.01
CA LEU A 124 6.60 7.29 0.95
C LEU A 124 7.77 7.50 1.92
N GLU A 125 8.32 6.43 2.51
CA GLU A 125 9.46 6.47 3.43
C GLU A 125 10.72 7.05 2.76
N TYR A 126 10.99 6.64 1.53
CA TYR A 126 12.15 7.09 0.75
C TYR A 126 11.92 8.40 0.00
N GLN A 127 10.78 9.06 0.20
CA GLN A 127 10.41 10.31 -0.46
C GLN A 127 10.41 10.22 -2.00
N ILE A 128 10.10 9.03 -2.52
CA ILE A 128 9.83 8.76 -3.93
C ILE A 128 8.37 9.15 -4.23
N ASN A 129 8.07 9.56 -5.46
CA ASN A 129 6.68 9.78 -5.87
C ASN A 129 5.91 8.45 -5.78
N ALA A 130 4.94 8.38 -4.87
CA ALA A 130 4.15 7.18 -4.58
C ALA A 130 2.89 7.03 -5.45
N GLU A 131 2.63 7.96 -6.39
CA GLU A 131 1.40 7.93 -7.21
C GLU A 131 1.23 6.60 -7.97
N GLU A 132 2.31 6.11 -8.60
CA GLU A 132 2.28 4.85 -9.34
C GLU A 132 1.97 3.65 -8.42
N SER A 133 2.65 3.56 -7.28
CA SER A 133 2.44 2.44 -6.35
C SER A 133 1.06 2.49 -5.68
N VAL A 134 0.52 3.68 -5.41
CA VAL A 134 -0.87 3.84 -4.97
C VAL A 134 -1.83 3.31 -6.04
N ILE A 135 -1.63 3.66 -7.31
CA ILE A 135 -2.48 3.17 -8.40
C ILE A 135 -2.40 1.64 -8.52
N GLU A 136 -1.20 1.06 -8.41
CA GLU A 136 -1.02 -0.39 -8.41
C GLU A 136 -1.73 -1.06 -7.22
N PHE A 137 -1.65 -0.47 -6.02
CA PHE A 137 -2.37 -0.95 -4.84
C PHE A 137 -3.89 -0.94 -5.08
N ILE A 138 -4.45 0.18 -5.54
CA ILE A 138 -5.87 0.31 -5.83
C ILE A 138 -6.31 -0.75 -6.85
N ASN A 139 -5.52 -0.97 -7.90
CA ASN A 139 -5.80 -2.00 -8.90
C ASN A 139 -5.75 -3.42 -8.32
N ALA A 140 -4.77 -3.71 -7.48
CA ALA A 140 -4.65 -5.01 -6.81
C ALA A 140 -5.83 -5.26 -5.85
N TYR A 141 -6.23 -4.24 -5.09
CA TYR A 141 -7.40 -4.28 -4.23
C TYR A 141 -8.69 -4.50 -5.02
N ASN A 142 -8.87 -3.80 -6.15
CA ASN A 142 -10.00 -4.01 -7.04
C ASN A 142 -10.02 -5.42 -7.66
N ALA A 143 -8.85 -5.96 -8.03
CA ALA A 143 -8.74 -7.34 -8.52
C ALA A 143 -9.13 -8.36 -7.44
N MET A 144 -8.77 -8.11 -6.18
CA MET A 144 -9.22 -8.91 -5.05
C MET A 144 -10.75 -8.83 -4.88
N ARG A 145 -11.34 -7.63 -4.90
CA ARG A 145 -12.80 -7.44 -4.81
C ARG A 145 -13.54 -8.17 -5.94
N ASN A 146 -13.02 -8.08 -7.16
CA ASN A 146 -13.61 -8.75 -8.32
C ASN A 146 -13.51 -10.28 -8.21
N GLN A 147 -12.48 -10.81 -7.55
CA GLN A 147 -12.34 -12.26 -7.35
C GLN A 147 -13.53 -12.86 -6.58
N PHE A 148 -14.11 -12.11 -5.63
CA PHE A 148 -15.32 -12.54 -4.91
C PHE A 148 -16.54 -12.64 -5.85
N ASN A 149 -16.70 -11.67 -6.75
CA ASN A 149 -17.79 -11.68 -7.74
C ASN A 149 -17.67 -12.90 -8.68
N VAL A 150 -16.46 -13.15 -9.19
CA VAL A 150 -16.19 -14.25 -10.12
C VAL A 150 -16.47 -15.61 -9.47
N LEU A 151 -16.07 -15.80 -8.21
CA LEU A 151 -16.28 -17.05 -7.49
C LEU A 151 -17.76 -17.43 -7.33
N LEU A 152 -18.61 -16.45 -6.99
CA LEU A 152 -20.03 -16.71 -6.77
C LEU A 152 -20.86 -16.76 -8.06
N ASN A 153 -20.37 -16.16 -9.14
CA ASN A 153 -21.01 -16.28 -10.45
C ASN A 153 -20.69 -17.64 -11.10
N ASN A 154 -19.45 -18.12 -11.01
CA ASN A 154 -19.05 -19.39 -11.63
C ASN A 154 -19.61 -20.62 -10.91
N THR A 155 -19.79 -20.57 -9.60
CA THR A 155 -20.41 -21.66 -8.82
C THR A 155 -21.88 -21.91 -9.20
N LEU A 156 -22.58 -20.88 -9.67
CA LEU A 156 -23.96 -21.01 -10.17
C LEU A 156 -24.03 -21.77 -11.49
N ASN A 157 -23.15 -21.45 -12.45
CA ASN A 157 -23.12 -22.15 -13.74
C ASN A 157 -22.86 -23.64 -13.54
N ASN A 158 -21.96 -24.01 -12.63
CA ASN A 158 -21.68 -25.43 -12.39
C ASN A 158 -22.84 -26.16 -11.70
N LYS A 159 -23.57 -25.53 -10.76
CA LYS A 159 -24.75 -26.16 -10.14
C LYS A 159 -25.89 -26.37 -11.14
N LEU A 160 -26.17 -25.37 -11.97
CA LEU A 160 -27.20 -25.45 -13.01
C LEU A 160 -26.94 -26.58 -14.01
N ILE A 161 -25.66 -26.84 -14.35
CA ILE A 161 -25.28 -27.94 -15.25
C ILE A 161 -25.46 -29.31 -14.57
N LEU A 162 -25.26 -29.41 -13.25
CA LEU A 162 -25.35 -30.67 -12.51
C LEU A 162 -26.78 -31.02 -12.10
N ASP A 163 -27.70 -30.05 -12.09
CA ASP A 163 -29.13 -30.25 -11.79
C ASP A 163 -29.95 -30.62 -13.06
N GLU A 164 -29.32 -30.67 -14.24
CA GLU A 164 -29.92 -31.06 -15.53
C GLU A 164 -29.70 -32.55 -15.90
N GLU A 165 -29.09 -33.37 -15.02
CA GLU A 165 -28.96 -34.84 -15.15
C GLU A 165 -29.90 -35.59 -14.19
#